data_AF-E2BE04-F1
#
_entry.id   AF-E2BE04-F1
#
_cell.length_a   1.000
_cell.length_b   1.000
_cell.length_c   1.000
_cell.angle_alpha   90.00
_cell.angle_beta   90.00
_cell.angle_gamma   90.00
#
_symmetry.space_group_name_H-M   'P 1'
#
loop_
_entity.id
_entity.type
_entity.pdbx_description
1 polymer ?
#
loop_
_entity_poly.entity_id
_entity_poly.type
_entity_poly.pdbx_seq_one_letter_code
_entity_poly.pdbx_strand_id
1 'polypeptide(L)'
;MTSDILYVETKFVNKVILKTDDENQLLLNLDEIVESNPYVKCHSTFREKFQTSVWGIDCGQVAARWISKSLHRRGIRLALTVHKQRSLRKGFWPRLKDGFRRNNDEKNFKLPFSELPPYSLVTSTSLDTFISRHMFATQYFYHEPNIIIKTDYPAFLENKWEWIKLGESAIIRNINPFEPDNSLDDNLPLDMRLKMLPINCELYYSGKIKKNDIVWVHDLKYEHVD
;
A
#
# COMPACT_ATOMS: atom_id res chain seq x y z
N MET A 1 4.07 2.24 -27.43
CA MET A 1 3.38 3.05 -26.41
C MET A 1 2.71 2.09 -25.46
N THR A 2 2.99 2.17 -24.16
CA THR A 2 2.20 1.47 -23.14
C THR A 2 0.87 2.20 -23.02
N SER A 3 -0.23 1.50 -23.24
CA SER A 3 -1.58 2.03 -23.00
C SER A 3 -1.84 2.07 -21.49
N ASP A 4 -2.32 3.20 -20.99
CA ASP A 4 -2.79 3.28 -19.62
C ASP A 4 -4.11 2.50 -19.49
N ILE A 5 -4.31 1.90 -18.32
CA ILE A 5 -5.52 1.12 -18.03
C ILE A 5 -6.26 1.83 -16.90
N LEU A 6 -7.46 2.28 -17.23
CA LEU A 6 -8.38 2.96 -16.33
C LEU A 6 -9.39 1.97 -15.77
N TYR A 7 -9.64 2.10 -14.49
CA TYR A 7 -10.71 1.41 -13.78
C TYR A 7 -11.96 2.30 -13.74
N VAL A 8 -13.10 1.75 -14.13
CA VAL A 8 -14.39 2.43 -14.12
C VAL A 8 -15.41 1.57 -13.38
N GLU A 9 -15.92 2.10 -12.27
CA GLU A 9 -17.04 1.48 -11.56
C GLU A 9 -18.30 1.56 -12.40
N THR A 10 -19.07 0.48 -12.40
CA THR A 10 -20.36 0.47 -13.07
C THR A 10 -21.48 0.75 -12.06
N LYS A 11 -22.64 1.22 -12.56
CA LYS A 11 -23.85 1.33 -11.73
C LYS A 11 -24.40 -0.04 -11.31
N PHE A 12 -23.84 -1.13 -11.84
CA PHE A 12 -24.26 -2.50 -11.52
C PHE A 12 -23.37 -3.07 -10.42
N VAL A 13 -24.00 -3.70 -9.44
CA VAL A 13 -23.30 -4.35 -8.32
C VAL A 13 -22.34 -5.41 -8.86
N ASN A 14 -21.14 -5.46 -8.28
CA ASN A 14 -20.09 -6.46 -8.57
C ASN A 14 -19.67 -6.55 -10.05
N LYS A 15 -19.86 -5.48 -10.83
CA LYS A 15 -19.37 -5.38 -12.20
C LYS A 15 -18.43 -4.19 -12.36
N VAL A 16 -17.31 -4.43 -13.02
CA VAL A 16 -16.23 -3.46 -13.22
C VAL A 16 -15.90 -3.37 -14.70
N ILE A 17 -15.61 -2.17 -15.20
CA ILE A 17 -15.05 -1.99 -16.54
C ILE A 17 -13.59 -1.59 -16.40
N LEU A 18 -12.71 -2.34 -17.06
CA LEU A 18 -11.36 -1.87 -17.38
C LEU A 18 -11.35 -1.29 -18.77
N LYS A 19 -10.68 -0.17 -18.96
CA LYS A 19 -10.69 0.58 -20.20
C LYS A 19 -9.29 1.09 -20.53
N THR A 20 -8.87 0.98 -21.78
CA THR A 20 -7.64 1.59 -22.28
C THR A 20 -7.89 2.95 -22.94
N ASP A 21 -6.83 3.72 -23.16
CA ASP A 21 -6.90 5.05 -23.79
C ASP A 21 -7.52 5.05 -25.19
N ASP A 22 -7.40 3.93 -25.91
CA ASP A 22 -8.02 3.71 -27.22
C ASP A 22 -9.49 3.25 -27.14
N GLU A 23 -10.13 3.46 -25.98
CA GLU A 23 -11.53 3.13 -25.70
C GLU A 23 -11.86 1.62 -25.73
N ASN A 24 -10.87 0.73 -25.85
CA ASN A 24 -11.09 -0.71 -25.74
C ASN A 24 -11.43 -1.08 -24.28
N GLN A 25 -12.48 -1.88 -24.09
CA GLN A 25 -13.08 -2.14 -22.78
C GLN A 25 -13.16 -3.63 -22.47
N LEU A 26 -13.03 -3.95 -21.18
CA LEU A 26 -13.24 -5.27 -20.60
C LEU A 26 -14.21 -5.15 -19.43
N LEU A 27 -15.40 -5.73 -19.57
CA LEU A 27 -16.34 -5.90 -18.48
C LEU A 27 -15.97 -7.16 -17.69
N LEU A 28 -15.76 -6.99 -16.38
CA LEU A 28 -15.52 -8.06 -15.43
C LEU A 28 -16.74 -8.21 -14.53
N ASN A 29 -17.28 -9.42 -14.46
CA ASN A 29 -18.28 -9.81 -13.49
C ASN A 29 -17.58 -10.47 -12.31
N LEU A 30 -17.50 -9.77 -11.18
CA LEU A 30 -16.74 -10.22 -10.02
C LEU A 30 -17.37 -11.46 -9.38
N ASP A 31 -18.70 -11.59 -9.39
CA ASP A 31 -19.39 -12.76 -8.83
C ASP A 31 -19.02 -14.03 -9.62
N GLU A 32 -19.10 -13.95 -10.96
CA GLU A 32 -18.75 -15.05 -11.85
C GLU A 32 -17.27 -15.44 -11.73
N ILE A 33 -16.38 -14.45 -11.60
CA ILE A 33 -14.95 -14.69 -11.36
C ILE A 33 -14.75 -15.44 -10.05
N VAL A 34 -15.41 -15.00 -8.97
CA VAL A 34 -15.28 -15.63 -7.65
C VAL A 34 -15.81 -17.07 -7.65
N GLU A 35 -16.91 -17.33 -8.35
CA GLU A 35 -17.55 -18.65 -8.39
C GLU A 35 -16.82 -19.65 -9.30
N SER A 36 -16.29 -19.18 -10.44
CA SER A 36 -15.90 -20.07 -11.54
C SER A 36 -14.40 -20.24 -11.72
N ASN A 37 -13.59 -19.32 -11.21
CA ASN A 37 -12.17 -19.28 -11.54
C ASN A 37 -11.26 -19.76 -10.40
N PRO A 38 -10.07 -20.30 -10.74
CA PRO A 38 -9.16 -20.83 -9.75
C PRO A 38 -8.47 -19.73 -8.94
N TYR A 39 -8.17 -20.05 -7.68
CA TYR A 39 -7.22 -19.29 -6.88
C TYR A 39 -5.80 -19.46 -7.41
N VAL A 40 -5.11 -18.35 -7.56
CA VAL A 40 -3.73 -18.28 -8.02
C VAL A 40 -2.87 -17.56 -6.99
N LYS A 41 -1.64 -18.04 -6.79
CA LYS A 41 -0.65 -17.39 -5.95
C LYS A 41 0.25 -16.53 -6.82
N CYS A 42 0.21 -15.23 -6.59
CA CYS A 42 1.06 -14.25 -7.26
C CYS A 42 2.24 -13.89 -6.35
N HIS A 43 3.39 -13.59 -6.97
CA HIS A 43 4.55 -13.04 -6.27
C HIS A 43 4.71 -11.57 -6.65
N SER A 44 4.94 -10.73 -5.66
CA SER A 44 5.16 -9.30 -5.85
C SER A 44 6.15 -8.81 -4.80
N THR A 45 6.47 -7.52 -4.84
CA THR A 45 7.21 -6.83 -3.79
C THR A 45 6.25 -5.86 -3.09
N PHE A 46 6.16 -5.97 -1.77
CA PHE A 46 5.45 -4.96 -0.99
C PHE A 46 6.40 -3.80 -0.70
N ARG A 47 6.06 -2.61 -1.24
CA ARG A 47 6.86 -1.38 -1.11
C ARG A 47 8.34 -1.60 -1.44
N GLU A 48 8.61 -2.44 -2.44
CA GLU A 48 9.96 -2.79 -2.94
C GLU A 48 10.92 -3.44 -1.91
N LYS A 49 10.50 -3.62 -0.66
CA LYS A 49 11.33 -4.20 0.42
C LYS A 49 11.06 -5.68 0.65
N PHE A 50 9.79 -6.06 0.76
CA PHE A 50 9.43 -7.44 1.11
C PHE A 50 8.96 -8.22 -0.09
N GLN A 51 9.62 -9.35 -0.38
CA GLN A 51 9.04 -10.32 -1.30
C GLN A 51 7.78 -10.90 -0.68
N THR A 52 6.66 -10.66 -1.35
CA THR A 52 5.34 -11.04 -0.86
C THR A 52 4.68 -12.04 -1.80
N SER A 53 3.80 -12.85 -1.22
CA SER A 53 2.84 -13.62 -2.00
C SER A 53 1.43 -13.15 -1.71
N VAL A 54 0.70 -12.88 -2.79
CA VAL A 54 -0.70 -12.45 -2.76
C VAL A 54 -1.53 -13.55 -3.40
N TRP A 55 -2.59 -13.97 -2.73
CA TRP A 55 -3.58 -14.85 -3.34
C TRP A 55 -4.61 -13.99 -4.07
N GLY A 56 -4.86 -14.33 -5.32
CA GLY A 56 -5.94 -13.77 -6.12
C GLY A 56 -6.75 -14.87 -6.76
N ILE A 57 -7.85 -14.50 -7.39
CA ILE A 57 -8.62 -15.38 -8.27
C ILE A 57 -8.32 -14.94 -9.70
N ASP A 58 -7.94 -15.87 -10.57
CA ASP A 58 -7.64 -15.55 -11.96
C ASP A 58 -8.90 -14.97 -12.65
N CYS A 59 -8.79 -13.88 -13.39
CA CYS A 59 -9.96 -13.27 -14.07
C CYS A 59 -10.34 -14.00 -15.37
N GLY A 60 -9.72 -15.14 -15.66
CA GLY A 60 -10.05 -16.00 -16.79
C GLY A 60 -9.32 -15.63 -18.08
N GLN A 61 -9.52 -16.48 -19.10
CA GLN A 61 -8.77 -16.38 -20.35
C GLN A 61 -9.14 -15.14 -21.17
N VAL A 62 -10.39 -14.66 -21.06
CA VAL A 62 -10.83 -13.43 -21.74
C VAL A 62 -10.05 -12.23 -21.21
N ALA A 63 -9.98 -12.07 -19.88
CA ALA A 63 -9.21 -11.03 -19.24
C ALA A 63 -7.72 -11.13 -19.59
N ALA A 64 -7.15 -12.33 -19.57
CA ALA A 64 -5.74 -12.57 -19.94
C ALA A 64 -5.41 -12.18 -21.39
N ARG A 65 -6.30 -12.47 -22.36
CA ARG A 65 -6.12 -12.06 -23.76
C ARG A 65 -6.23 -10.55 -23.91
N TRP A 66 -7.21 -9.95 -23.26
CA TRP A 66 -7.42 -8.51 -23.31
C TRP A 66 -6.21 -7.76 -22.76
N ILE A 67 -5.76 -8.09 -21.53
CA ILE A 67 -4.62 -7.40 -20.90
C ILE A 67 -3.31 -7.62 -21.68
N SER A 68 -3.10 -8.82 -22.22
CA SER A 68 -1.91 -9.12 -23.03
C SER A 68 -1.88 -8.30 -24.33
N LYS A 69 -3.04 -8.10 -24.96
CA LYS A 69 -3.18 -7.27 -26.16
C LYS A 69 -2.96 -5.80 -25.82
N SER A 70 -3.67 -5.28 -24.81
CA SER A 70 -3.59 -3.87 -24.38
C SER A 70 -2.16 -3.46 -24.02
N LEU A 71 -1.42 -4.31 -23.31
CA LEU A 71 -0.05 -4.01 -22.89
C LEU A 71 1.02 -4.44 -23.90
N HIS A 72 0.63 -4.97 -25.07
CA HIS A 72 1.55 -5.50 -26.08
C HIS A 72 2.57 -6.51 -25.52
N ARG A 73 2.14 -7.31 -24.55
CA ARG A 73 2.99 -8.26 -23.81
C ARG A 73 2.29 -9.60 -23.70
N ARG A 74 2.98 -10.67 -24.09
CA ARG A 74 2.43 -12.03 -24.05
C ARG A 74 2.51 -12.60 -22.63
N GLY A 75 1.55 -13.44 -22.29
CA GLY A 75 1.56 -14.21 -21.03
C GLY A 75 1.12 -13.42 -19.79
N ILE A 76 0.60 -12.20 -19.94
CA ILE A 76 0.07 -11.43 -18.82
C ILE A 76 -1.34 -11.94 -18.49
N ARG A 77 -1.62 -12.06 -17.20
CA ARG A 77 -2.94 -12.41 -16.67
C ARG A 77 -3.35 -11.40 -15.62
N LEU A 78 -4.66 -11.23 -15.48
CA LEU A 78 -5.27 -10.40 -14.46
C LEU A 78 -5.80 -11.29 -13.33
N ALA A 79 -5.62 -10.87 -12.09
CA ALA A 79 -6.15 -11.57 -10.92
C ALA A 79 -6.91 -10.58 -10.03
N LEU A 80 -8.09 -10.98 -9.56
CA LEU A 80 -8.86 -10.30 -8.53
C LEU A 80 -8.22 -10.59 -7.17
N THR A 81 -7.70 -9.58 -6.49
CA THR A 81 -7.10 -9.77 -5.17
C THR A 81 -8.16 -10.09 -4.13
N VAL A 82 -8.03 -11.25 -3.48
CA VAL A 82 -8.96 -11.64 -2.42
C VAL A 82 -8.42 -11.14 -1.10
N HIS A 83 -8.64 -9.87 -0.81
CA HIS A 83 -8.32 -9.33 0.50
C HIS A 83 -9.33 -9.86 1.52
N LYS A 84 -9.01 -10.98 2.17
CA LYS A 84 -9.63 -11.28 3.46
C LYS A 84 -9.06 -10.30 4.47
N GLN A 85 -9.70 -9.16 4.63
CA GLN A 85 -9.49 -8.31 5.80
C GLN A 85 -9.99 -9.10 7.00
N ARG A 86 -9.09 -9.60 7.88
CA ARG A 86 -9.49 -10.00 9.24
C ARG A 86 -8.34 -10.36 10.18
N SER A 87 -8.55 -9.90 11.42
CA SER A 87 -7.94 -10.29 12.70
C SER A 87 -6.42 -10.08 12.85
N LEU A 88 -6.04 -9.44 13.96
CA LEU A 88 -4.66 -9.19 14.40
C LEU A 88 -3.72 -10.34 14.02
N ARG A 89 -2.71 -9.99 13.22
CA ARG A 89 -1.79 -10.89 12.51
C ARG A 89 -0.88 -11.64 13.48
N LYS A 90 -1.34 -12.78 14.00
CA LYS A 90 -0.56 -13.65 14.92
C LYS A 90 0.61 -14.40 14.23
N GLY A 91 0.61 -14.50 12.90
CA GLY A 91 1.53 -15.37 12.14
C GLY A 91 2.87 -14.75 11.72
N PHE A 92 3.03 -13.42 11.76
CA PHE A 92 4.23 -12.75 11.26
C PHE A 92 5.50 -13.14 12.00
N TRP A 93 5.55 -12.87 13.32
CA TRP A 93 6.74 -13.08 14.13
C TRP A 93 7.21 -14.54 14.18
N PRO A 94 6.33 -15.54 14.36
CA PRO A 94 6.75 -16.94 14.31
C PRO A 94 7.37 -17.33 12.97
N ARG A 95 6.79 -16.89 11.84
CA ARG A 95 7.29 -17.25 10.52
C ARG A 95 8.55 -16.50 10.13
N LEU A 96 8.65 -15.22 10.48
CA LEU A 96 9.87 -14.45 10.30
C LEU A 96 11.03 -15.12 11.05
N LYS A 97 10.81 -15.45 12.33
CA LYS A 97 11.79 -16.19 13.16
C LYS A 97 12.17 -17.54 12.55
N ASP A 98 11.20 -18.31 12.08
CA ASP A 98 11.46 -19.59 11.40
C ASP A 98 12.19 -19.41 10.07
N GLY A 99 11.90 -18.34 9.33
CA GLY A 99 12.57 -17.95 8.10
C GLY A 99 14.06 -17.71 8.32
N PHE A 100 14.38 -16.83 9.27
CA PHE A 100 15.76 -16.55 9.69
C PHE A 100 16.50 -17.80 10.16
N ARG A 101 15.83 -18.68 10.90
CA ARG A 101 16.43 -19.95 11.36
C ARG A 101 16.77 -20.91 10.21
N ARG A 102 16.02 -20.86 9.11
CA ARG A 102 16.20 -21.78 7.97
C ARG A 102 17.09 -21.22 6.87
N ASN A 103 17.10 -19.90 6.70
CA ASN A 103 17.93 -19.18 5.74
C ASN A 103 18.43 -17.90 6.41
N ASN A 104 19.75 -17.77 6.54
CA ASN A 104 20.43 -16.54 7.00
C ASN A 104 20.41 -15.40 5.97
N ASP A 105 19.65 -15.55 4.87
CA ASP A 105 19.55 -14.57 3.80
C ASP A 105 18.12 -14.03 3.72
N GLU A 106 17.94 -12.80 4.21
CA GLU A 106 16.68 -12.06 4.20
C GLU A 106 16.09 -11.92 2.79
N LYS A 107 16.92 -11.91 1.74
CA LYS A 107 16.48 -11.66 0.35
C LYS A 107 15.65 -12.80 -0.23
N ASN A 108 15.74 -14.00 0.34
CA ASN A 108 15.06 -15.20 -0.16
C ASN A 108 13.82 -15.57 0.66
N PHE A 109 13.53 -14.82 1.73
CA PHE A 109 12.39 -15.09 2.60
C PHE A 109 11.12 -14.44 2.06
N LYS A 110 10.12 -15.26 1.70
CA LYS A 110 8.84 -14.81 1.15
C LYS A 110 7.74 -14.90 2.20
N LEU A 111 7.13 -13.77 2.54
CA LEU A 111 5.99 -13.72 3.46
C LEU A 111 4.66 -13.66 2.70
N PRO A 112 3.60 -14.29 3.22
CA PRO A 112 2.24 -13.96 2.80
C PRO A 112 1.95 -12.47 3.03
N PHE A 113 1.34 -11.80 2.05
CA PHE A 113 0.96 -10.38 2.19
C PHE A 113 0.10 -10.13 3.42
N SER A 114 -0.81 -11.06 3.72
CA SER A 114 -1.68 -11.03 4.90
C SER A 114 -0.94 -11.03 6.23
N GLU A 115 0.33 -11.44 6.24
CA GLU A 115 1.16 -11.54 7.44
C GLU A 115 2.18 -10.42 7.55
N LEU A 116 2.42 -9.61 6.52
CA LEU A 116 3.22 -8.39 6.67
C LEU A 116 2.50 -7.45 7.65
N PRO A 117 3.16 -6.83 8.63
CA PRO A 117 2.54 -5.86 9.52
C PRO A 117 2.94 -4.43 9.11
N PRO A 118 2.49 -3.88 7.95
CA PRO A 118 2.60 -2.45 7.80
C PRO A 118 1.65 -1.79 8.79
N TYR A 119 2.20 -1.12 9.78
CA TYR A 119 1.48 -0.09 10.52
C TYR A 119 1.34 1.07 9.56
N SER A 120 0.11 1.37 9.17
CA SER A 120 -0.17 2.53 8.33
C SER A 120 -0.29 3.77 9.19
N LEU A 121 0.37 4.83 8.76
CA LEU A 121 0.45 6.09 9.49
C LEU A 121 0.13 7.27 8.56
N VAL A 122 -0.58 8.26 9.09
CA VAL A 122 -0.83 9.54 8.42
C VAL A 122 -0.90 10.66 9.46
N THR A 123 -0.61 11.89 9.05
CA THR A 123 -0.82 13.06 9.93
C THR A 123 -2.21 13.65 9.74
N SER A 124 -2.77 14.25 10.80
CA SER A 124 -4.04 15.00 10.69
C SER A 124 -3.91 16.16 9.70
N THR A 125 -2.76 16.83 9.65
CA THR A 125 -2.52 17.96 8.75
C THR A 125 -2.59 17.56 7.27
N SER A 126 -2.04 16.39 6.91
CA SER A 126 -2.19 15.82 5.56
C SER A 126 -3.62 15.42 5.25
N LEU A 127 -4.33 14.83 6.21
CA LEU A 127 -5.75 14.48 6.09
C LEU A 127 -6.62 15.73 5.86
N ASP A 128 -6.40 16.78 6.64
CA ASP A 128 -7.19 18.01 6.56
C ASP A 128 -6.94 18.71 5.22
N THR A 129 -5.68 18.76 4.76
CA THR A 129 -5.31 19.31 3.43
C THR A 129 -5.99 18.54 2.29
N PHE A 130 -6.15 17.23 2.45
CA PHE A 130 -6.89 16.40 1.50
C PHE A 130 -8.37 16.74 1.47
N ILE A 131 -9.03 16.71 2.64
CA ILE A 131 -10.46 16.93 2.80
C ILE A 131 -10.84 18.33 2.28
N SER A 132 -10.08 19.36 2.66
CA SER A 132 -10.40 20.74 2.31
C SER A 132 -10.38 21.00 0.81
N ARG A 133 -9.56 20.25 0.05
CA ARG A 133 -9.37 20.49 -1.39
C ARG A 133 -10.44 19.83 -2.27
N HIS A 134 -11.38 19.05 -1.73
CA HIS A 134 -12.52 18.45 -2.45
C HIS A 134 -12.19 17.68 -3.75
N MET A 135 -10.91 17.42 -4.04
CA MET A 135 -10.47 16.86 -5.33
C MET A 135 -10.74 15.36 -5.45
N PHE A 136 -11.10 14.70 -4.34
CA PHE A 136 -11.27 13.26 -4.27
C PHE A 136 -12.48 12.99 -3.38
N ALA A 137 -13.51 12.34 -3.94
CA ALA A 137 -14.58 11.79 -3.12
C ALA A 137 -13.95 10.98 -1.97
N THR A 138 -14.46 11.16 -0.75
CA THR A 138 -13.96 10.49 0.47
C THR A 138 -13.83 8.97 0.34
N GLN A 139 -14.43 8.37 -0.70
CA GLN A 139 -14.23 7.01 -1.16
C GLN A 139 -12.77 6.63 -1.45
N TYR A 140 -11.83 7.56 -1.69
CA TYR A 140 -10.42 7.19 -1.90
C TYR A 140 -9.67 6.86 -0.59
N PHE A 141 -10.31 7.03 0.57
CA PHE A 141 -9.76 6.66 1.88
C PHE A 141 -10.11 5.21 2.29
N TYR A 142 -10.03 4.25 1.35
CA TYR A 142 -10.18 2.81 1.65
C TYR A 142 -8.99 2.21 2.42
N HIS A 143 -8.04 3.03 2.86
CA HIS A 143 -6.90 2.59 3.67
C HIS A 143 -7.05 3.17 5.08
N GLU A 144 -7.97 2.60 5.87
CA GLU A 144 -8.17 2.90 7.30
C GLU A 144 -6.83 2.86 8.05
N PRO A 145 -6.19 4.01 8.32
CA PRO A 145 -4.84 4.04 8.85
C PRO A 145 -4.85 3.52 10.29
N ASN A 146 -3.80 2.81 10.69
CA ASN A 146 -3.71 2.28 12.04
C ASN A 146 -3.39 3.38 13.05
N ILE A 147 -2.63 4.40 12.63
CA ILE A 147 -2.11 5.47 13.48
C ILE A 147 -2.36 6.80 12.78
N ILE A 148 -3.00 7.73 13.50
CA ILE A 148 -3.16 9.12 13.08
C ILE A 148 -2.39 9.99 14.06
N ILE A 149 -1.45 10.78 13.57
CA ILE A 149 -0.63 11.68 14.39
C ILE A 149 -1.13 13.11 14.20
N LYS A 150 -1.45 13.77 15.31
CA LYS A 150 -1.65 15.21 15.30
C LYS A 150 -0.30 15.90 15.46
N THR A 151 0.00 16.84 14.58
CA THR A 151 1.26 17.58 14.59
C THR A 151 1.09 18.94 13.92
N ASP A 152 1.98 19.87 14.24
CA ASP A 152 2.06 21.18 13.61
C ASP A 152 3.04 21.19 12.41
N TYR A 153 3.69 20.06 12.10
CA TYR A 153 4.50 19.92 10.89
C TYR A 153 3.66 20.13 9.62
N PRO A 154 4.27 20.66 8.54
CA PRO A 154 3.62 20.78 7.23
C PRO A 154 3.03 19.45 6.75
N ALA A 155 1.94 19.55 5.98
CA ALA A 155 1.33 18.39 5.34
C ALA A 155 2.35 17.61 4.50
N PHE A 156 2.21 16.29 4.49
CA PHE A 156 3.02 15.31 3.76
C PHE A 156 4.46 15.13 4.25
N LEU A 157 4.86 15.82 5.33
CA LEU A 157 6.21 15.66 5.88
C LEU A 157 6.44 14.24 6.43
N GLU A 158 5.38 13.51 6.81
CA GLU A 158 5.49 12.13 7.26
C GLU A 158 6.14 11.19 6.25
N ASN A 159 6.14 11.53 4.96
CA ASN A 159 6.83 10.78 3.92
C ASN A 159 8.35 10.73 4.15
N LYS A 160 8.94 11.71 4.87
CA LYS A 160 10.38 11.81 5.14
C LYS A 160 10.79 11.18 6.47
N TRP A 161 9.85 10.88 7.34
CA TRP A 161 10.18 10.31 8.64
C TRP A 161 10.77 8.92 8.48
N GLU A 162 11.98 8.72 8.99
CA GLU A 162 12.62 7.41 8.96
C GLU A 162 12.25 6.59 10.19
N TRP A 163 12.48 7.16 11.38
CA TRP A 163 12.22 6.51 12.67
C TRP A 163 11.12 7.26 13.41
N ILE A 164 10.14 6.53 13.93
CA ILE A 164 9.03 7.09 14.69
C ILE A 164 8.92 6.34 16.02
N LYS A 165 9.18 7.04 17.12
CA LYS A 165 8.95 6.54 18.48
C LYS A 165 7.56 6.95 18.93
N LEU A 166 6.74 5.98 19.33
CA LEU A 166 5.36 6.16 19.79
C LEU A 166 5.30 5.87 21.29
N GLY A 167 4.94 6.90 22.08
CA GLY A 167 4.95 6.80 23.53
C GLY A 167 6.32 6.39 24.07
N GLU A 168 6.36 5.80 25.26
CA GLU A 168 7.64 5.54 25.92
C GLU A 168 8.46 4.40 25.28
N SER A 169 7.81 3.47 24.59
CA SER A 169 8.39 2.15 24.34
C SER A 169 8.19 1.58 22.94
N ALA A 170 7.36 2.12 22.06
CA ALA A 170 7.23 1.55 20.72
C ALA A 170 8.08 2.34 19.72
N ILE A 171 8.80 1.64 18.84
CA ILE A 171 9.53 2.26 17.73
C ILE A 171 9.12 1.57 16.44
N ILE A 172 8.68 2.35 15.47
CA ILE A 172 8.39 1.91 14.11
C ILE A 172 9.32 2.62 13.13
N ARG A 173 9.61 1.99 12.00
CA ARG A 173 10.44 2.56 10.93
C ARG A 173 9.64 2.63 9.64
N ASN A 174 9.71 3.75 8.92
CA ASN A 174 9.11 3.87 7.60
C ASN A 174 9.80 2.91 6.62
N ILE A 175 9.02 2.16 5.85
CA ILE A 175 9.53 1.13 4.92
C ILE A 175 10.20 1.75 3.70
N ASN A 176 9.77 2.96 3.29
CA ASN A 176 10.35 3.68 2.16
C ASN A 176 10.25 5.21 2.38
N PRO A 177 11.05 5.77 3.29
CA PRO A 177 11.08 7.21 3.50
C PRO A 177 11.65 7.91 2.27
N PHE A 178 11.12 9.10 1.97
CA PHE A 178 11.66 9.94 0.91
C PHE A 178 13.08 10.37 1.26
N GLU A 179 13.99 10.15 0.31
CA GLU A 179 15.33 10.65 0.46
C GLU A 179 15.32 12.19 0.51
N PRO A 180 16.18 12.78 1.36
CA PRO A 180 16.39 14.21 1.48
C PRO A 180 16.48 14.93 0.12
N ASP A 181 17.19 14.37 -0.85
CA ASP A 181 17.64 15.08 -2.06
C ASP A 181 16.71 14.95 -3.28
N ASN A 182 15.48 14.46 -3.09
CA ASN A 182 14.51 14.42 -4.18
C ASN A 182 13.93 15.82 -4.43
N SER A 183 14.56 16.57 -5.34
CA SER A 183 14.05 17.81 -5.97
C SER A 183 12.64 17.70 -6.59
N LEU A 184 12.09 16.48 -6.62
CA LEU A 184 10.73 16.15 -6.99
C LEU A 184 9.69 16.50 -5.91
N ASP A 185 10.06 16.67 -4.64
CA ASP A 185 9.09 16.73 -3.54
C ASP A 185 8.26 18.03 -3.49
N ASP A 186 8.86 19.18 -3.83
CA ASP A 186 8.12 20.46 -3.90
C ASP A 186 7.29 20.60 -5.18
N ASN A 187 7.61 19.82 -6.22
CA ASN A 187 6.95 19.86 -7.52
C ASN A 187 5.98 18.70 -7.74
N LEU A 188 5.88 17.76 -6.79
CA LEU A 188 5.00 16.60 -6.96
C LEU A 188 3.54 17.07 -6.89
N PRO A 189 2.72 16.81 -7.92
CA PRO A 189 1.30 17.15 -7.90
C PRO A 189 0.61 16.58 -6.65
N LEU A 190 -0.33 17.34 -6.09
CA LEU A 190 -1.02 16.97 -4.86
C LEU A 190 -1.65 15.58 -4.94
N ASP A 191 -2.28 15.24 -6.07
CA ASP A 191 -2.91 13.94 -6.31
C ASP A 191 -1.91 12.77 -6.22
N MET A 192 -0.67 12.99 -6.66
CA MET A 192 0.40 12.00 -6.52
C MET A 192 0.81 11.87 -5.06
N ARG A 193 1.04 12.98 -4.34
CA ARG A 193 1.36 12.96 -2.90
C ARG A 193 0.31 12.21 -2.08
N LEU A 194 -0.96 12.37 -2.45
CA LEU A 194 -2.09 11.72 -1.79
C LEU A 194 -2.14 10.20 -2.02
N LYS A 195 -1.86 9.73 -3.25
CA LYS A 195 -1.80 8.29 -3.55
C LYS A 195 -0.69 7.56 -2.79
N MET A 196 0.27 8.30 -2.26
CA MET A 196 1.41 7.74 -1.53
C MET A 196 1.09 7.54 -0.04
N LEU A 197 0.03 8.15 0.46
CA LEU A 197 -0.49 7.97 1.82
C LEU A 197 -1.48 6.78 1.91
N PRO A 198 -1.62 6.17 3.10
CA PRO A 198 -0.77 6.37 4.27
C PRO A 198 0.64 5.79 4.06
N ILE A 199 1.63 6.32 4.79
CA ILE A 199 2.96 5.70 4.85
C ILE A 199 2.84 4.33 5.53
N ASN A 200 3.73 3.41 5.17
CA ASN A 200 3.73 2.06 5.73
C ASN A 200 4.99 1.87 6.56
N CYS A 201 4.83 1.46 7.82
CA CYS A 201 5.91 1.31 8.77
C CYS A 201 6.04 -0.14 9.26
N GLU A 202 7.26 -0.56 9.57
CA GLU A 202 7.54 -1.82 10.25
C GLU A 202 7.76 -1.59 11.75
N LEU A 203 7.41 -2.57 12.58
CA LEU A 203 7.74 -2.51 14.01
C LEU A 203 9.20 -2.87 14.23
N TYR A 204 9.96 -1.93 14.78
CA TYR A 204 11.35 -2.14 15.16
C TYR A 204 11.47 -2.59 16.62
N TYR A 205 10.81 -1.87 17.53
CA TYR A 205 10.78 -2.20 18.95
C TYR A 205 9.35 -2.17 19.47
N SER A 206 8.90 -3.28 20.08
CA SER A 206 7.53 -3.43 20.55
C SER A 206 7.28 -2.70 21.86
N GLY A 207 6.14 -2.05 21.97
CA GLY A 207 5.73 -1.34 23.18
C GLY A 207 4.23 -1.19 23.28
N LYS A 208 3.75 -0.78 24.47
CA LYS A 208 2.36 -0.35 24.64
C LYS A 208 2.25 1.10 24.21
N ILE A 209 1.26 1.38 23.37
CA ILE A 209 0.90 2.73 22.95
C ILE A 209 -0.56 2.99 23.35
N LYS A 210 -0.88 4.24 23.66
CA LYS A 210 -2.24 4.70 23.94
C LYS A 210 -2.52 5.99 23.18
N LYS A 211 -3.81 6.32 23.06
CA LYS A 211 -4.24 7.60 22.49
C LYS A 211 -3.60 8.75 23.28
N ASN A 212 -3.16 9.77 22.55
CA ASN A 212 -2.47 10.97 23.07
C ASN A 212 -1.06 10.73 23.62
N ASP A 213 -0.43 9.59 23.33
CA ASP A 213 1.00 9.45 23.56
C ASP A 213 1.79 10.46 22.72
N ILE A 214 2.89 10.94 23.28
CA ILE A 214 3.84 11.79 22.57
C ILE A 214 4.52 10.95 21.49
N VAL A 215 4.74 11.57 20.33
CA VAL A 215 5.44 10.96 19.20
C VAL A 215 6.71 11.75 18.94
N TRP A 216 7.83 11.04 18.85
CA TRP A 216 9.10 11.59 18.41
C TRP A 216 9.42 11.03 17.03
N VAL A 217 9.83 11.91 16.13
CA VAL A 217 10.19 11.56 14.76
C VAL A 217 11.63 11.93 14.50
N HIS A 218 12.34 11.04 13.83
CA HIS A 218 13.63 11.35 13.21
C HIS A 218 13.36 11.66 11.74
N ASP A 219 13.59 12.92 11.37
CA ASP A 219 13.60 13.38 9.99
C ASP A 219 15.05 13.47 9.52
N LEU A 220 15.33 12.94 8.33
CA LEU A 220 16.64 12.96 7.69
C LEU A 220 17.13 14.38 7.32
N LYS A 221 16.29 15.43 7.50
CA LYS A 221 16.64 16.82 7.18
C LYS A 221 16.52 17.86 8.30
N TYR A 222 16.00 17.54 9.48
CA TYR A 222 15.93 18.53 10.56
C TYR A 222 17.17 18.43 11.48
N GLU A 223 18.27 19.04 11.05
CA GLU A 223 19.22 19.58 12.03
C GLU A 223 18.47 20.67 12.79
N HIS A 224 18.38 20.53 14.12
CA HIS A 224 17.89 21.58 14.99
C HIS A 224 18.65 22.88 14.68
N VAL A 225 17.94 23.88 14.16
CA VAL A 225 18.39 25.27 14.29
C VAL A 225 17.91 25.68 15.68
N ASP A 226 18.86 25.79 16.60
CA ASP A 226 18.68 26.35 17.94
C ASP A 226 18.10 27.78 17.89
#